data_AF-A0A933E9U5-F1
#
_entry.id   AF-A0A933E9U5-F1
#
_cell.length_a   1.000
_cell.length_b   1.000
_cell.length_c   1.000
_cell.angle_alpha   90.00
_cell.angle_beta   90.00
_cell.angle_gamma   90.00
#
_symmetry.space_group_name_H-M   'P 1'
#
loop_
_entity.id
_entity.type
_entity.pdbx_description
1 polymer ?
#
loop_
_entity_poly.entity_id
_entity_poly.type
_entity_poly.pdbx_seq_one_letter_code
_entity_poly.pdbx_strand_id
1 'polypeptide(L)'
;MKPLLTVPFVLFGLFAAPLPEAPAATRPRPPFCNPFPSAREADRCAQLHQGRLAFCGRIQAAPARAQCVQGFEAKLASCARSRNAQQRARCLDDAEKLGVARAPQPPAAPPAPKPPAAASQPPAPAPPAAGAIPLPNVVGRPVKEALEILERAGLRGAVEGEITTRNPQAAGRVSSTTPYPHRDTRVLRGSLVRLRVYKFDGVAVPDVVGLPVNEACGALTRAGLRCSLQGQVDTPDSSRHGRVASQAFRPGWVLARGSEVGLRRFGPPPLPLRPNEVLLPDVVGRPLAEALQILERAGLRGAVDGEITTRNPQAAGRVSSTTPYPGRGARVLRGSLVRLRVYRLAAQ
;
A
#
# COMPACT_ATOMS: atom_id res chain seq x y z
N MET A 1 -10.76 47.39 58.56
CA MET A 1 -9.86 46.58 59.41
C MET A 1 -9.34 45.42 58.58
N LYS A 2 -8.01 45.30 58.45
CA LYS A 2 -7.26 44.14 57.92
C LYS A 2 -7.35 42.95 58.90
N PRO A 3 -7.08 41.71 58.46
CA PRO A 3 -5.73 41.13 58.61
C PRO A 3 -5.28 40.39 57.31
N LEU A 4 -4.04 40.50 56.79
CA LEU A 4 -2.76 39.87 57.20
C LEU A 4 -2.89 38.38 57.57
N LEU A 5 -2.03 37.42 57.21
CA LEU A 5 -0.91 37.24 56.28
C LEU A 5 -0.42 35.82 56.61
N THR A 6 -0.34 34.85 55.69
CA THR A 6 0.58 33.70 55.80
C THR A 6 0.79 33.06 54.43
N VAL A 7 2.03 33.09 53.98
CA VAL A 7 2.58 32.39 52.82
C VAL A 7 3.53 31.32 53.35
N PRO A 8 3.63 30.13 52.73
CA PRO A 8 4.87 29.38 52.78
C PRO A 8 5.54 29.31 51.40
N PHE A 9 6.83 29.64 51.47
CA PHE A 9 7.92 29.35 50.55
C PHE A 9 7.90 27.91 49.98
N VAL A 10 8.13 27.77 48.67
CA VAL A 10 8.80 26.59 48.09
C VAL A 10 9.81 27.07 47.04
N LEU A 11 10.98 26.43 47.09
CA LEU A 11 12.29 26.78 46.55
C LEU A 11 12.41 26.96 45.03
N PHE A 12 13.31 27.88 44.70
CA PHE A 12 14.09 28.04 43.48
C PHE A 12 14.81 26.75 43.03
N GLY A 13 14.81 26.47 41.72
CA GLY A 13 15.57 25.37 41.11
C GLY A 13 15.79 25.56 39.61
N LEU A 14 16.89 26.26 39.29
CA LEU A 14 17.72 26.25 38.07
C LEU A 14 17.10 26.34 36.66
N PHE A 15 17.38 27.49 36.05
CA PHE A 15 17.56 27.74 34.62
C PHE A 15 18.64 26.81 34.00
N ALA A 16 18.33 26.17 32.86
CA ALA A 16 19.33 25.76 31.87
C ALA A 16 18.71 25.87 30.47
N ALA A 17 19.19 26.85 29.70
CA ALA A 17 18.82 27.08 28.32
C ALA A 17 19.40 25.99 27.39
N PRO A 18 18.70 25.57 26.33
CA PRO A 18 19.24 24.65 25.34
C PRO A 18 20.20 25.38 24.39
N LEU A 19 21.45 24.92 24.35
CA LEU A 19 22.46 25.30 23.36
C LEU A 19 22.16 24.68 21.98
N PRO A 20 22.58 25.33 20.89
CA PRO A 20 22.22 24.95 19.51
C PRO A 20 22.99 23.73 19.00
N GLU A 21 22.29 22.82 18.32
CA GLU A 21 22.86 21.70 17.59
C GLU A 21 23.73 22.19 16.41
N ALA A 22 24.99 21.75 16.39
CA ALA A 22 25.93 21.96 15.31
C ALA A 22 25.60 21.08 14.08
N PRO A 23 25.93 21.53 12.86
CA PRO A 23 25.52 20.88 11.61
C PRO A 23 26.17 19.50 11.42
N ALA A 24 25.36 18.55 10.97
CA ALA A 24 25.79 17.21 10.58
C ALA A 24 26.85 17.29 9.46
N ALA A 25 28.10 16.99 9.82
CA ALA A 25 29.17 16.75 8.86
C ALA A 25 28.80 15.55 7.97
N THR A 26 28.55 15.83 6.70
CA THR A 26 28.41 14.86 5.61
C THR A 26 29.61 13.91 5.59
N ARG A 27 29.45 12.68 6.11
CA ARG A 27 30.40 11.59 5.89
C ARG A 27 30.37 11.20 4.40
N PRO A 28 31.52 11.08 3.72
CA PRO A 28 31.55 10.61 2.34
C PRO A 28 31.03 9.16 2.29
N ARG A 29 30.06 8.90 1.41
CA ARG A 29 29.59 7.54 1.11
C ARG A 29 30.78 6.73 0.55
N PRO A 30 31.14 5.57 1.12
CA PRO A 30 32.15 4.71 0.52
C PRO A 30 31.62 4.12 -0.79
N PRO A 31 32.46 3.93 -1.82
CA PRO A 31 32.02 3.39 -3.10
C PRO A 31 31.48 1.97 -2.91
N PHE A 32 30.24 1.74 -3.36
CA PHE A 32 29.64 0.41 -3.40
C PHE A 32 30.34 -0.41 -4.51
N CYS A 33 30.92 -1.57 -4.16
CA CYS A 33 31.31 -2.58 -5.16
C CYS A 33 30.02 -3.03 -5.87
N ASN A 34 29.96 -2.86 -7.20
CA ASN A 34 28.80 -3.18 -8.04
C ASN A 34 28.45 -4.69 -7.94
N PRO A 35 27.17 -5.10 -8.05
CA PRO A 35 26.74 -6.48 -7.84
C PRO A 35 27.19 -7.49 -8.91
N PHE A 36 27.95 -7.06 -9.93
CA PHE A 36 28.64 -7.94 -10.88
C PHE A 36 30.02 -7.36 -11.24
N PRO A 37 31.10 -7.71 -10.51
CA PRO A 37 32.45 -7.29 -10.86
C PRO A 37 33.16 -8.31 -11.76
N SER A 38 34.00 -7.81 -12.65
CA SER A 38 35.00 -8.62 -13.36
C SER A 38 36.08 -9.14 -12.38
N ALA A 39 36.81 -10.21 -12.72
CA ALA A 39 37.77 -10.86 -11.81
C ALA A 39 38.81 -9.89 -11.18
N ARG A 40 39.21 -8.84 -11.92
CA ARG A 40 40.16 -7.81 -11.43
C ARG A 40 39.55 -6.86 -10.38
N GLU A 41 38.23 -6.68 -10.37
CA GLU A 41 37.53 -5.87 -9.37
C GLU A 41 37.28 -6.65 -8.06
N ALA A 42 37.16 -7.97 -8.15
CA ALA A 42 37.10 -8.86 -6.98
C ALA A 42 38.41 -8.84 -6.18
N ASP A 43 39.57 -8.88 -6.86
CA ASP A 43 40.89 -8.75 -6.22
C ASP A 43 41.08 -7.37 -5.55
N ARG A 44 40.54 -6.31 -6.15
CA ARG A 44 40.58 -4.96 -5.58
C ARG A 44 39.69 -4.84 -4.33
N CYS A 45 38.52 -5.47 -4.34
CA CYS A 45 37.63 -5.53 -3.20
C CYS A 45 38.26 -6.41 -2.07
N ALA A 46 38.97 -7.50 -2.41
CA ALA A 46 39.74 -8.33 -1.45
C ALA A 46 40.94 -7.60 -0.81
N GLN A 47 41.71 -6.82 -1.57
CA GLN A 47 42.80 -5.98 -1.04
C GLN A 47 42.28 -4.88 -0.10
N LEU A 48 41.11 -4.28 -0.41
CA LEU A 48 40.42 -3.34 0.49
C LEU A 48 39.95 -4.02 1.79
N HIS A 49 39.62 -5.31 1.75
CA HIS A 49 39.24 -6.10 2.92
C HIS A 49 40.43 -6.48 3.81
N GLN A 50 41.58 -6.88 3.23
CA GLN A 50 42.81 -7.12 3.99
C GLN A 50 43.35 -5.84 4.65
N GLY A 51 43.27 -4.68 3.96
CA GLY A 51 43.65 -3.39 4.53
C GLY A 51 42.79 -2.93 5.70
N ARG A 52 41.49 -3.29 5.71
CA ARG A 52 40.55 -2.92 6.80
C ARG A 52 40.73 -3.73 8.08
N LEU A 53 41.13 -4.99 7.99
CA LEU A 53 41.44 -5.82 9.16
C LEU A 53 42.77 -5.37 9.81
N ALA A 54 43.75 -4.95 9.01
CA ALA A 54 44.97 -4.31 9.51
C ALA A 54 44.68 -2.95 10.20
N PHE A 55 43.65 -2.23 9.74
CA PHE A 55 43.21 -0.97 10.36
C PHE A 55 42.53 -1.18 11.73
N CYS A 56 41.63 -2.16 11.88
CA CYS A 56 41.02 -2.47 13.19
C CYS A 56 42.09 -2.97 14.21
N GLY A 57 43.18 -3.60 13.76
CA GLY A 57 44.28 -4.07 14.60
C GLY A 57 45.16 -2.96 15.18
N ARG A 58 45.18 -1.76 14.58
CA ARG A 58 45.96 -0.59 15.06
C ARG A 58 45.21 0.29 16.07
N ILE A 59 43.96 -0.04 16.41
CA ILE A 59 43.15 0.71 17.37
C ILE A 59 43.52 0.25 18.80
N GLN A 60 44.12 1.14 19.58
CA GLN A 60 44.56 0.83 20.96
C GLN A 60 43.41 0.83 21.98
N ALA A 61 42.29 1.48 21.69
CA ALA A 61 41.12 1.51 22.58
C ALA A 61 40.28 0.22 22.45
N ALA A 62 40.28 -0.60 23.51
CA ALA A 62 39.59 -1.90 23.56
C ALA A 62 38.10 -1.89 23.15
N PRO A 63 37.24 -0.93 23.57
CA PRO A 63 35.82 -0.97 23.22
C PRO A 63 35.55 -0.64 21.74
N ALA A 64 36.35 0.23 21.13
CA ALA A 64 36.23 0.57 19.70
C ALA A 64 36.72 -0.57 18.79
N ARG A 65 37.73 -1.32 19.23
CA ARG A 65 38.21 -2.52 18.54
C ARG A 65 37.17 -3.64 18.57
N ALA A 66 36.49 -3.84 19.70
CA ALA A 66 35.42 -4.83 19.84
C ALA A 66 34.21 -4.54 18.91
N GLN A 67 33.80 -3.27 18.79
CA GLN A 67 32.73 -2.87 17.86
C GLN A 67 33.12 -3.03 16.38
N CYS A 68 34.40 -2.83 16.03
CA CYS A 68 34.95 -3.08 14.69
C CYS A 68 34.86 -4.57 14.31
N VAL A 69 35.16 -5.46 15.25
CA VAL A 69 35.13 -6.93 15.06
C VAL A 69 33.70 -7.47 15.02
N GLN A 70 32.82 -7.02 15.90
CA GLN A 70 31.41 -7.43 15.92
C GLN A 70 30.65 -7.04 14.64
N GLY A 71 30.96 -5.89 14.03
CA GLY A 71 30.40 -5.51 12.74
C GLY A 71 30.85 -6.40 11.57
N PHE A 72 31.97 -7.11 11.72
CA PHE A 72 32.53 -8.01 10.71
C PHE A 72 31.96 -9.44 10.84
N GLU A 73 31.79 -9.93 12.07
CA GLU A 73 31.09 -11.20 12.34
C GLU A 73 29.64 -11.19 11.84
N ALA A 74 28.94 -10.05 11.98
CA ALA A 74 27.58 -9.88 11.44
C ALA A 74 27.53 -9.97 9.89
N LYS A 75 28.60 -9.54 9.20
CA LYS A 75 28.71 -9.64 7.73
C LYS A 75 29.07 -11.06 7.28
N LEU A 76 29.91 -11.78 8.02
CA LEU A 76 30.19 -13.20 7.78
C LEU A 76 28.92 -14.07 7.96
N ALA A 77 28.12 -13.77 8.98
CA ALA A 77 26.83 -14.44 9.20
C ALA A 77 25.78 -14.12 8.12
N SER A 78 25.87 -12.96 7.45
CA SER A 78 25.05 -12.65 6.27
C SER A 78 25.54 -13.41 5.02
N CYS A 79 26.84 -13.63 4.88
CA CYS A 79 27.45 -14.34 3.74
C CYS A 79 27.20 -15.86 3.79
N ALA A 80 27.22 -16.47 4.98
CA ALA A 80 26.91 -17.89 5.18
C ALA A 80 25.47 -18.30 4.81
N ARG A 81 24.57 -17.32 4.64
CA ARG A 81 23.17 -17.51 4.19
C ARG A 81 22.96 -17.28 2.68
N SER A 82 24.03 -17.06 1.92
CA SER A 82 24.00 -16.98 0.45
C SER A 82 23.51 -18.30 -0.18
N ARG A 83 22.67 -18.20 -1.22
CA ARG A 83 22.18 -19.36 -2.00
C ARG A 83 23.21 -19.90 -3.00
N ASN A 84 24.38 -19.26 -3.14
CA ASN A 84 25.42 -19.69 -4.07
C ASN A 84 26.48 -20.56 -3.35
N ALA A 85 26.57 -21.84 -3.74
CA ALA A 85 27.41 -22.85 -3.08
C ALA A 85 28.92 -22.53 -3.15
N GLN A 86 29.40 -21.94 -4.25
CA GLN A 86 30.82 -21.59 -4.39
C GLN A 86 31.24 -20.39 -3.53
N GLN A 87 30.34 -19.42 -3.29
CA GLN A 87 30.59 -18.32 -2.37
C GLN A 87 30.58 -18.77 -0.90
N ARG A 88 29.69 -19.71 -0.56
CA ARG A 88 29.62 -20.27 0.81
C ARG A 88 30.87 -21.06 1.18
N ALA A 89 31.44 -21.81 0.24
CA ALA A 89 32.68 -22.56 0.45
C ALA A 89 33.89 -21.63 0.69
N ARG A 90 34.04 -20.58 -0.13
CA ARG A 90 35.15 -19.62 0.03
C ARG A 90 35.09 -18.85 1.35
N CYS A 91 33.89 -18.51 1.83
CA CYS A 91 33.73 -17.84 3.12
C CYS A 91 34.02 -18.74 4.33
N LEU A 92 33.86 -20.06 4.21
CA LEU A 92 34.21 -21.01 5.27
C LEU A 92 35.74 -21.18 5.35
N ASP A 93 36.41 -21.23 4.19
CA ASP A 93 37.89 -21.21 4.11
C ASP A 93 38.50 -19.93 4.71
N ASP A 94 37.89 -18.77 4.45
CA ASP A 94 38.36 -17.50 5.00
C ASP A 94 38.07 -17.36 6.50
N ALA A 95 36.99 -17.97 7.01
CA ALA A 95 36.69 -18.03 8.44
C ALA A 95 37.66 -18.95 9.20
N GLU A 96 38.07 -20.07 8.58
CA GLU A 96 39.04 -21.01 9.14
C GLU A 96 40.45 -20.37 9.24
N LYS A 97 40.85 -19.58 8.24
CA LYS A 97 42.13 -18.82 8.27
C LYS A 97 42.17 -17.68 9.29
N LEU A 98 41.01 -17.22 9.76
CA LEU A 98 40.90 -16.16 10.77
C LEU A 98 40.75 -16.69 12.21
N GLY A 99 40.80 -18.01 12.42
CA GLY A 99 40.90 -18.62 13.74
C GLY A 99 39.67 -18.47 14.64
N VAL A 100 38.50 -18.16 14.07
CA VAL A 100 37.25 -18.02 14.83
C VAL A 100 36.34 -19.22 14.58
N ALA A 101 36.22 -20.04 15.62
CA ALA A 101 35.23 -21.10 15.87
C ALA A 101 35.48 -22.49 15.26
N ARG A 102 36.02 -23.37 16.12
CA ARG A 102 35.81 -24.81 16.13
C ARG A 102 34.35 -25.09 16.55
N ALA A 103 33.52 -25.57 15.62
CA ALA A 103 32.19 -26.07 15.94
C ALA A 103 32.25 -27.49 16.56
N PRO A 104 31.33 -27.85 17.48
CA PRO A 104 31.33 -29.13 18.18
C PRO A 104 31.05 -30.31 17.23
N GLN A 105 31.72 -31.44 17.48
CA GLN A 105 31.52 -32.70 16.75
C GLN A 105 30.10 -33.24 16.99
N PRO A 106 29.33 -33.58 15.93
CA PRO A 106 28.18 -34.46 16.04
C PRO A 106 28.62 -35.93 16.26
N PRO A 107 27.81 -36.76 16.95
CA PRO A 107 28.18 -38.13 17.31
C PRO A 107 28.36 -39.03 16.08
N ALA A 108 29.24 -40.02 16.24
CA ALA A 108 29.66 -40.99 15.23
C ALA A 108 28.47 -41.72 14.57
N ALA A 109 28.34 -41.56 13.26
CA ALA A 109 27.56 -42.44 12.40
C ALA A 109 28.42 -43.66 11.97
N PRO A 110 27.83 -44.86 11.80
CA PRO A 110 28.55 -46.11 11.58
C PRO A 110 29.33 -46.14 10.25
N PRO A 111 30.32 -47.07 10.10
CA PRO A 111 31.21 -47.12 8.95
C PRO A 111 30.47 -47.35 7.63
N ALA A 112 30.93 -46.63 6.61
CA ALA A 112 30.45 -46.73 5.24
C ALA A 112 30.56 -48.16 4.69
N PRO A 113 29.53 -48.70 4.02
CA PRO A 113 29.67 -49.95 3.28
C PRO A 113 30.59 -49.75 2.07
N LYS A 114 31.43 -50.76 1.81
CA LYS A 114 32.30 -50.91 0.63
C LYS A 114 31.52 -50.68 -0.68
N PRO A 115 32.20 -50.25 -1.77
CA PRO A 115 31.56 -50.04 -3.06
C PRO A 115 30.92 -51.35 -3.55
N PRO A 116 29.63 -51.37 -3.91
CA PRO A 116 29.04 -52.55 -4.48
C PRO A 116 29.62 -52.79 -5.87
N ALA A 117 30.35 -53.90 -5.98
CA ALA A 117 30.47 -54.63 -7.23
C ALA A 117 29.06 -54.95 -7.74
N ALA A 118 28.87 -54.76 -9.04
CA ALA A 118 27.86 -55.36 -9.91
C ALA A 118 26.61 -55.95 -9.20
N ALA A 119 25.58 -55.13 -9.04
CA ALA A 119 24.20 -55.61 -8.88
C ALA A 119 23.21 -54.56 -9.40
N SER A 120 22.59 -54.90 -10.52
CA SER A 120 21.24 -54.51 -10.96
C SER A 120 20.94 -53.02 -11.13
N GLN A 121 20.82 -52.61 -12.39
CA GLN A 121 20.16 -51.37 -12.81
C GLN A 121 18.86 -51.15 -12.01
N PRO A 122 18.52 -49.91 -11.61
CA PRO A 122 17.17 -49.61 -11.14
C PRO A 122 16.18 -50.10 -12.20
N PRO A 123 15.05 -50.73 -11.82
CA PRO A 123 14.08 -51.16 -12.81
C PRO A 123 13.73 -49.95 -13.67
N ALA A 124 13.83 -50.13 -14.99
CA ALA A 124 13.47 -49.14 -15.97
C ALA A 124 12.14 -48.48 -15.57
N PRO A 125 11.96 -47.16 -15.81
CA PRO A 125 10.65 -46.54 -15.61
C PRO A 125 9.62 -47.43 -16.30
N ALA A 126 8.60 -47.85 -15.53
CA ALA A 126 7.55 -48.72 -16.03
C ALA A 126 7.09 -48.20 -17.40
N PRO A 127 6.91 -49.08 -18.41
CA PRO A 127 6.50 -48.65 -19.76
C PRO A 127 5.31 -47.69 -19.63
N PRO A 128 5.25 -46.60 -20.42
CA PRO A 128 4.17 -45.64 -20.32
C PRO A 128 2.86 -46.43 -20.41
N ALA A 129 2.11 -46.45 -19.31
CA ALA A 129 0.84 -47.14 -19.23
C ALA A 129 0.03 -46.66 -20.44
N ALA A 130 -0.25 -47.59 -21.36
CA ALA A 130 -0.97 -47.31 -22.59
C ALA A 130 -2.30 -46.65 -22.20
N GLY A 131 -2.45 -45.34 -22.47
CA GLY A 131 -3.57 -44.53 -22.00
C GLY A 131 -3.20 -43.27 -21.18
N ALA A 132 -1.92 -42.93 -21.03
CA ALA A 132 -1.48 -41.70 -20.37
C ALA A 132 -1.66 -40.45 -21.27
N ILE A 133 -2.54 -39.53 -20.86
CA ILE A 133 -2.90 -38.28 -21.54
C ILE A 133 -2.17 -37.11 -20.86
N PRO A 134 -1.69 -36.09 -21.60
CA PRO A 134 -1.13 -34.88 -20.99
C PRO A 134 -2.17 -34.15 -20.14
N LEU A 135 -1.79 -33.69 -18.95
CA LEU A 135 -2.66 -32.92 -18.07
C LEU A 135 -2.77 -31.47 -18.57
N PRO A 136 -3.93 -30.99 -19.05
CA PRO A 136 -4.08 -29.61 -19.48
C PRO A 136 -3.94 -28.64 -18.31
N ASN A 137 -3.29 -27.49 -18.54
CA ASN A 137 -3.18 -26.44 -17.54
C ASN A 137 -4.48 -25.63 -17.46
N VAL A 138 -5.20 -25.80 -16.36
CA VAL A 138 -6.45 -25.08 -16.05
C VAL A 138 -6.27 -24.03 -14.94
N VAL A 139 -5.04 -23.81 -14.46
CA VAL A 139 -4.75 -22.80 -13.44
C VAL A 139 -5.09 -21.39 -13.95
N GLY A 140 -5.77 -20.61 -13.12
CA GLY A 140 -6.24 -19.26 -13.45
C GLY A 140 -7.53 -19.20 -14.26
N ARG A 141 -8.06 -20.34 -14.75
CA ARG A 141 -9.35 -20.39 -15.45
C ARG A 141 -10.53 -20.44 -14.47
N PRO A 142 -11.74 -19.97 -14.86
CA PRO A 142 -12.97 -20.19 -14.11
C PRO A 142 -13.20 -21.69 -13.86
N VAL A 143 -13.73 -22.06 -12.70
CA VAL A 143 -13.95 -23.48 -12.35
C VAL A 143 -14.78 -24.21 -13.40
N LYS A 144 -15.87 -23.59 -13.88
CA LYS A 144 -16.72 -24.17 -14.92
C LYS A 144 -15.92 -24.53 -16.18
N GLU A 145 -15.15 -23.57 -16.69
CA GLU A 145 -14.30 -23.76 -17.87
C GLU A 145 -13.20 -24.80 -17.63
N ALA A 146 -12.60 -24.81 -16.43
CA ALA A 146 -11.59 -25.78 -16.04
C ALA A 146 -12.14 -27.21 -16.05
N LEU A 147 -13.35 -27.43 -15.52
CA LEU A 147 -14.01 -28.74 -15.53
C LEU A 147 -14.30 -29.20 -16.97
N GLU A 148 -14.83 -28.31 -17.81
CA GLU A 148 -15.08 -28.61 -19.23
C GLU A 148 -13.80 -28.96 -20.01
N ILE A 149 -12.65 -28.34 -19.68
CA ILE A 149 -11.36 -28.67 -20.30
C ILE A 149 -10.87 -30.05 -19.84
N LEU A 150 -11.00 -30.36 -18.55
CA LEU A 150 -10.60 -31.66 -18.00
C LEU A 150 -11.47 -32.79 -18.57
N GLU A 151 -12.78 -32.60 -18.64
CA GLU A 151 -13.71 -33.58 -19.22
C GLU A 151 -13.43 -33.84 -20.70
N ARG A 152 -13.19 -32.79 -21.50
CA ARG A 152 -12.81 -32.93 -22.91
C ARG A 152 -11.47 -33.66 -23.08
N ALA A 153 -10.54 -33.52 -22.14
CA ALA A 153 -9.30 -34.28 -22.10
C ALA A 153 -9.49 -35.73 -21.62
N GLY A 154 -10.71 -36.13 -21.24
CA GLY A 154 -11.02 -37.45 -20.71
C GLY A 154 -10.60 -37.64 -19.25
N LEU A 155 -10.53 -36.57 -18.47
CA LEU A 155 -10.19 -36.56 -17.04
C LEU A 155 -11.42 -36.17 -16.20
N ARG A 156 -11.40 -36.48 -14.91
CA ARG A 156 -12.45 -36.07 -13.97
C ARG A 156 -11.93 -34.94 -13.09
N GLY A 157 -12.58 -33.78 -13.10
CA GLY A 157 -12.25 -32.67 -12.21
C GLY A 157 -13.14 -32.67 -10.96
N ALA A 158 -12.56 -32.45 -9.78
CA ALA A 158 -13.31 -32.22 -8.54
C ALA A 158 -12.71 -31.10 -7.70
N VAL A 159 -13.55 -30.20 -7.17
CA VAL A 159 -13.10 -29.15 -6.25
C VAL A 159 -12.91 -29.76 -4.86
N GLU A 160 -11.68 -29.69 -4.34
CA GLU A 160 -11.31 -30.30 -3.04
C GLU A 160 -11.07 -29.22 -1.96
N GLY A 161 -10.96 -27.94 -2.34
CA GLY A 161 -10.79 -26.88 -1.35
C GLY A 161 -10.76 -25.47 -1.91
N GLU A 162 -10.79 -24.52 -0.99
CA GLU A 162 -10.82 -23.08 -1.27
C GLU A 162 -9.59 -22.39 -0.65
N ILE A 163 -9.04 -21.40 -1.36
CA ILE A 163 -7.93 -20.57 -0.92
C ILE A 163 -8.41 -19.12 -0.87
N THR A 164 -8.30 -18.47 0.29
CA THR A 164 -8.71 -17.08 0.45
C THR A 164 -7.81 -16.13 -0.35
N THR A 165 -8.40 -15.19 -1.07
CA THR A 165 -7.70 -14.14 -1.83
C THR A 165 -8.30 -12.76 -1.54
N ARG A 166 -7.45 -11.72 -1.57
CA ARG A 166 -7.88 -10.32 -1.50
C ARG A 166 -8.25 -9.74 -2.86
N ASN A 167 -8.04 -10.48 -3.95
CA ASN A 167 -8.41 -10.05 -5.28
C ASN A 167 -9.81 -10.58 -5.64
N PRO A 168 -10.85 -9.73 -5.75
CA PRO A 168 -12.19 -10.17 -6.09
C PRO A 168 -12.27 -10.78 -7.50
N GLN A 169 -11.42 -10.37 -8.44
CA GLN A 169 -11.39 -10.90 -9.81
C GLN A 169 -10.83 -12.32 -9.90
N ALA A 170 -10.05 -12.74 -8.88
CA ALA A 170 -9.52 -14.08 -8.80
C ALA A 170 -10.54 -15.09 -8.25
N ALA A 171 -11.61 -14.61 -7.58
CA ALA A 171 -12.62 -15.46 -6.98
C ALA A 171 -13.27 -16.39 -8.01
N GLY A 172 -13.48 -17.65 -7.64
CA GLY A 172 -14.06 -18.66 -8.53
C GLY A 172 -13.13 -19.14 -9.65
N ARG A 173 -11.85 -18.77 -9.62
CA ARG A 173 -10.81 -19.31 -10.52
C ARG A 173 -9.97 -20.37 -9.83
N VAL A 174 -9.43 -21.30 -10.60
CA VAL A 174 -8.55 -22.36 -10.12
C VAL A 174 -7.22 -21.76 -9.66
N SER A 175 -6.87 -21.98 -8.39
CA SER A 175 -5.59 -21.60 -7.82
C SER A 175 -4.50 -22.64 -8.10
N SER A 176 -4.82 -23.92 -7.93
CA SER A 176 -3.90 -25.02 -8.18
C SER A 176 -4.65 -26.32 -8.44
N THR A 177 -3.96 -27.29 -9.04
CA THR A 177 -4.46 -28.65 -9.20
C THR A 177 -3.49 -29.67 -8.62
N THR A 178 -4.03 -30.81 -8.22
CA THR A 178 -3.26 -32.00 -7.82
C THR A 178 -3.70 -33.17 -8.69
N PRO A 179 -2.81 -33.76 -9.53
CA PRO A 179 -1.41 -33.39 -9.77
C PRO A 179 -1.21 -31.98 -10.35
N TYR A 180 -0.03 -31.39 -10.13
CA TYR A 180 0.29 -30.06 -10.67
C TYR A 180 0.55 -30.12 -12.18
N PRO A 181 0.01 -29.21 -13.00
CA PRO A 181 0.08 -29.31 -14.45
C PRO A 181 1.43 -28.78 -14.95
N HIS A 182 2.44 -29.64 -15.00
CA HIS A 182 3.67 -29.36 -15.75
C HIS A 182 3.52 -29.82 -17.20
N ARG A 183 4.39 -29.30 -18.08
CA ARG A 183 4.42 -29.65 -19.51
C ARG A 183 4.54 -31.16 -19.75
N ASP A 184 5.22 -31.86 -18.84
CA ASP A 184 5.50 -33.29 -18.95
C ASP A 184 4.62 -34.15 -18.03
N THR A 185 3.66 -33.54 -17.30
CA THR A 185 2.74 -34.28 -16.43
C THR A 185 1.75 -35.07 -17.28
N ARG A 186 1.81 -36.39 -17.17
CA ARG A 186 0.87 -37.32 -17.80
C ARG A 186 0.04 -38.04 -16.74
N VAL A 187 -1.24 -38.20 -17.01
CA VAL A 187 -2.21 -38.85 -16.12
C VAL A 187 -3.00 -39.88 -16.91
N LEU A 188 -3.47 -40.94 -16.26
CA LEU A 188 -4.30 -41.94 -16.92
C LEU A 188 -5.65 -41.33 -17.31
N ARG A 189 -6.22 -41.76 -18.43
CA ARG A 189 -7.60 -41.42 -18.79
C ARG A 189 -8.54 -41.79 -17.62
N GLY A 190 -9.48 -40.89 -17.31
CA GLY A 190 -10.41 -41.03 -16.20
C GLY A 190 -9.86 -40.66 -14.83
N SER A 191 -8.57 -40.27 -14.72
CA SER A 191 -7.97 -39.87 -13.45
C SER A 191 -8.68 -38.66 -12.84
N LEU A 192 -8.75 -38.63 -11.51
CA LEU A 192 -9.27 -37.51 -10.74
C LEU A 192 -8.20 -36.42 -10.59
N VAL A 193 -8.48 -35.24 -11.13
CA VAL A 193 -7.71 -34.02 -10.92
C VAL A 193 -8.43 -33.19 -9.86
N ARG A 194 -7.78 -33.02 -8.71
CA ARG A 194 -8.32 -32.21 -7.60
C ARG A 194 -7.99 -30.76 -7.84
N LEU A 195 -8.98 -29.87 -7.77
CA LEU A 195 -8.82 -28.44 -7.96
C LEU A 195 -8.96 -27.71 -6.63
N ARG A 196 -8.09 -26.73 -6.39
CA ARG A 196 -8.28 -25.70 -5.36
C ARG A 196 -8.69 -24.40 -6.01
N VAL A 197 -9.65 -23.70 -5.42
CA VAL A 197 -10.29 -22.52 -6.03
C VAL A 197 -10.08 -21.30 -5.15
N TYR A 198 -9.89 -20.14 -5.74
CA TYR A 198 -9.85 -18.90 -4.97
C TYR A 198 -11.23 -18.51 -4.43
N LYS A 199 -11.31 -18.25 -3.13
CA LYS A 199 -12.46 -17.63 -2.46
C LYS A 199 -12.09 -16.20 -2.09
N PHE A 200 -12.95 -15.24 -2.41
CA PHE A 200 -12.71 -13.86 -2.00
C PHE A 200 -12.87 -13.69 -0.48
N ASP A 201 -11.85 -13.16 0.19
CA ASP A 201 -11.89 -12.78 1.60
C ASP A 201 -12.51 -11.39 1.76
N GLY A 202 -13.79 -11.31 1.42
CA GLY A 202 -14.56 -10.08 1.45
C GLY A 202 -15.54 -10.02 2.61
N VAL A 203 -16.02 -8.80 2.87
CA VAL A 203 -17.01 -8.47 3.89
C VAL A 203 -18.29 -8.06 3.19
N ALA A 204 -19.42 -8.60 3.66
CA ALA A 204 -20.73 -8.17 3.20
C ALA A 204 -21.07 -6.78 3.74
N VAL A 205 -21.55 -5.90 2.87
CA VAL A 205 -22.01 -4.56 3.22
C VAL A 205 -23.31 -4.69 4.03
N PRO A 206 -23.37 -4.19 5.28
CA PRO A 206 -24.60 -4.17 6.06
C PRO A 206 -25.62 -3.19 5.46
N ASP A 207 -26.90 -3.43 5.76
CA ASP A 207 -27.93 -2.41 5.52
C ASP A 207 -27.86 -1.37 6.64
N VAL A 208 -27.63 -0.13 6.25
CA VAL A 208 -27.54 1.00 7.18
C VAL A 208 -28.49 2.14 6.80
N VAL A 209 -29.39 1.92 5.83
CA VAL A 209 -30.38 2.92 5.43
C VAL A 209 -31.37 3.15 6.58
N GLY A 210 -31.68 4.42 6.87
CA GLY A 210 -32.59 4.81 7.95
C GLY A 210 -31.95 4.85 9.35
N LEU A 211 -30.76 4.27 9.54
CA LEU A 211 -29.99 4.41 10.77
C LEU A 211 -29.42 5.83 10.92
N PRO A 212 -29.20 6.33 12.14
CA PRO A 212 -28.44 7.56 12.34
C PRO A 212 -27.00 7.37 11.84
N VAL A 213 -26.42 8.43 11.25
CA VAL A 213 -25.11 8.35 10.57
C VAL A 213 -24.00 7.77 11.47
N ASN A 214 -24.01 8.10 12.76
CA ASN A 214 -23.02 7.57 13.71
C ASN A 214 -23.15 6.04 13.88
N GLU A 215 -24.37 5.52 14.03
CA GLU A 215 -24.60 4.08 14.14
C GLU A 215 -24.31 3.36 12.83
N ALA A 216 -24.69 3.96 11.70
CA ALA A 216 -24.37 3.46 10.36
C ALA A 216 -22.85 3.32 10.14
N CYS A 217 -22.09 4.38 10.45
CA CYS A 217 -20.63 4.33 10.37
C CYS A 217 -20.02 3.32 11.36
N GLY A 218 -20.61 3.18 12.56
CA GLY A 218 -20.20 2.16 13.53
C GLY A 218 -20.47 0.73 13.05
N ALA A 219 -21.58 0.48 12.37
CA ALA A 219 -21.91 -0.81 11.77
C ALA A 219 -20.94 -1.17 10.62
N LEU A 220 -20.64 -0.21 9.75
CA LEU A 220 -19.66 -0.38 8.67
C LEU A 220 -18.26 -0.66 9.21
N THR A 221 -17.81 0.09 10.21
CA THR A 221 -16.50 -0.10 10.85
C THR A 221 -16.39 -1.47 11.51
N ARG A 222 -17.43 -1.93 12.22
CA ARG A 222 -17.47 -3.27 12.83
C ARG A 222 -17.44 -4.39 11.79
N ALA A 223 -18.03 -4.18 10.62
CA ALA A 223 -17.92 -5.12 9.51
C ALA A 223 -16.49 -5.15 8.92
N GLY A 224 -15.67 -4.13 9.17
CA GLY A 224 -14.33 -3.98 8.60
C GLY A 224 -14.30 -3.15 7.32
N LEU A 225 -15.29 -2.26 7.14
CA LEU A 225 -15.41 -1.29 6.04
C LEU A 225 -15.14 0.12 6.57
N ARG A 226 -14.82 1.06 5.68
CA ARG A 226 -14.65 2.48 6.02
C ARG A 226 -15.92 3.26 5.69
N CYS A 227 -16.34 4.14 6.59
CA CYS A 227 -17.49 5.02 6.36
C CYS A 227 -17.05 6.35 5.74
N SER A 228 -17.81 6.86 4.78
CA SER A 228 -17.56 8.17 4.17
C SER A 228 -18.86 8.89 3.89
N LEU A 229 -18.98 10.13 4.34
CA LEU A 229 -20.18 10.93 4.12
C LEU A 229 -20.04 11.79 2.88
N GLN A 230 -20.75 11.45 1.82
CA GLN A 230 -20.65 12.08 0.50
C GLN A 230 -21.60 13.26 0.31
N GLY A 231 -22.50 13.50 1.27
CA GLY A 231 -23.34 14.69 1.26
C GLY A 231 -24.71 14.48 1.90
N GLN A 232 -25.63 15.34 1.49
CA GLN A 232 -26.98 15.43 2.04
C GLN A 232 -28.04 15.22 0.93
N VAL A 233 -29.19 14.72 1.35
CA VAL A 233 -30.46 14.71 0.62
C VAL A 233 -31.42 15.58 1.43
N ASP A 234 -31.98 16.59 0.79
CA ASP A 234 -32.87 17.53 1.47
C ASP A 234 -34.26 16.92 1.63
N THR A 235 -34.83 17.08 2.82
CA THR A 235 -36.18 16.59 3.13
C THR A 235 -36.88 17.52 4.11
N PRO A 236 -38.14 17.90 3.86
CA PRO A 236 -38.92 18.72 4.79
C PRO A 236 -39.25 17.97 6.09
N ASP A 237 -39.22 16.63 6.06
CA ASP A 237 -39.43 15.79 7.23
C ASP A 237 -38.21 15.82 8.17
N SER A 238 -38.36 16.53 9.29
CA SER A 238 -37.32 16.71 10.31
C SER A 238 -37.00 15.45 11.11
N SER A 239 -37.93 14.49 11.20
CA SER A 239 -37.71 13.22 11.92
C SER A 239 -36.61 12.36 11.29
N ARG A 240 -36.34 12.60 9.99
CA ARG A 240 -35.34 11.89 9.21
C ARG A 240 -33.97 12.54 9.25
N HIS A 241 -33.85 13.79 9.69
CA HIS A 241 -32.59 14.53 9.66
C HIS A 241 -31.49 13.77 10.43
N GLY A 242 -30.29 13.75 9.86
CA GLY A 242 -29.15 13.02 10.45
C GLY A 242 -29.20 11.49 10.28
N ARG A 243 -30.26 10.94 9.67
CA ARG A 243 -30.31 9.53 9.27
C ARG A 243 -29.77 9.32 7.87
N VAL A 244 -29.32 8.10 7.57
CA VAL A 244 -28.83 7.71 6.25
C VAL A 244 -29.99 7.66 5.26
N ALA A 245 -29.87 8.44 4.19
CA ALA A 245 -30.79 8.47 3.07
C ALA A 245 -30.50 7.37 2.05
N SER A 246 -29.23 7.13 1.78
CA SER A 246 -28.79 6.12 0.83
C SER A 246 -27.35 5.72 1.10
N GLN A 247 -27.03 4.47 0.78
CA GLN A 247 -25.68 3.94 0.73
C GLN A 247 -25.28 3.62 -0.71
N ALA A 248 -23.99 3.77 -1.05
CA ALA A 248 -23.48 3.58 -2.41
C ALA A 248 -23.55 2.12 -2.89
N PHE A 249 -23.38 1.16 -1.98
CA PHE A 249 -23.40 -0.27 -2.26
C PHE A 249 -24.63 -0.93 -1.64
N ARG A 250 -25.26 -1.84 -2.36
CA ARG A 250 -26.45 -2.55 -1.85
C ARG A 250 -26.10 -3.43 -0.64
N PRO A 251 -27.02 -3.62 0.31
CA PRO A 251 -26.83 -4.59 1.37
C PRO A 251 -26.51 -5.99 0.80
N GLY A 252 -25.61 -6.71 1.46
CA GLY A 252 -25.16 -8.05 1.04
C GLY A 252 -24.10 -8.07 -0.06
N TRP A 253 -23.75 -6.92 -0.67
CA TRP A 253 -22.59 -6.87 -1.57
C TRP A 253 -21.30 -7.17 -0.84
N VAL A 254 -20.43 -7.97 -1.45
CA VAL A 254 -19.16 -8.37 -0.83
C VAL A 254 -18.04 -7.45 -1.32
N LEU A 255 -17.43 -6.71 -0.40
CA LEU A 255 -16.32 -5.80 -0.66
C LEU A 255 -15.04 -6.27 0.00
N ALA A 256 -13.89 -5.80 -0.49
CA ALA A 256 -12.62 -6.05 0.20
C ALA A 256 -12.63 -5.37 1.58
N ARG A 257 -11.98 -5.97 2.56
CA ARG A 257 -11.75 -5.31 3.85
C ARG A 257 -11.08 -3.96 3.67
N GLY A 258 -11.55 -2.96 4.41
CA GLY A 258 -11.10 -1.57 4.32
C GLY A 258 -11.67 -0.78 3.13
N SER A 259 -12.58 -1.37 2.33
CA SER A 259 -13.28 -0.64 1.28
C SER A 259 -14.12 0.49 1.87
N GLU A 260 -14.19 1.61 1.17
CA GLU A 260 -14.94 2.79 1.58
C GLU A 260 -16.37 2.71 1.05
N VAL A 261 -17.35 2.87 1.96
CA VAL A 261 -18.78 2.92 1.63
C VAL A 261 -19.26 4.34 1.80
N GLY A 262 -19.68 4.94 0.69
CA GLY A 262 -20.27 6.27 0.65
C GLY A 262 -21.70 6.27 1.17
N LEU A 263 -22.00 7.18 2.11
CA LEU A 263 -23.32 7.43 2.64
C LEU A 263 -23.78 8.84 2.28
N ARG A 264 -25.07 8.99 2.04
CA ARG A 264 -25.75 10.30 2.02
C ARG A 264 -26.69 10.35 3.21
N ARG A 265 -26.74 11.48 3.91
CA ARG A 265 -27.67 11.71 5.03
C ARG A 265 -28.86 12.53 4.60
N PHE A 266 -29.97 12.42 5.31
CA PHE A 266 -31.01 13.44 5.24
C PHE A 266 -30.63 14.69 6.01
N GLY A 267 -31.06 15.84 5.52
CA GLY A 267 -31.00 17.07 6.29
C GLY A 267 -32.03 18.10 5.81
N PRO A 268 -32.04 19.27 6.47
CA PRO A 268 -33.02 20.30 6.18
C PRO A 268 -32.83 20.84 4.77
N PRO A 269 -33.94 21.14 4.06
CA PRO A 269 -33.84 21.88 2.82
C PRO A 269 -33.23 23.26 3.10
N PRO A 270 -32.55 23.86 2.11
CA PRO A 270 -32.09 25.23 2.23
C PRO A 270 -33.28 26.14 2.54
N LEU A 271 -33.10 27.05 3.51
CA LEU A 271 -34.12 28.03 3.85
C LEU A 271 -34.55 28.80 2.58
N PRO A 272 -35.82 29.18 2.42
CA PRO A 272 -36.22 30.05 1.32
C PRO A 272 -35.40 31.35 1.32
N LEU A 273 -35.24 31.95 0.14
CA LEU A 273 -34.60 33.26 0.01
C LEU A 273 -35.48 34.30 0.70
N ARG A 274 -34.86 35.23 1.43
CA ARG A 274 -35.57 36.43 1.90
C ARG A 274 -35.89 37.35 0.70
N PRO A 275 -36.90 38.24 0.78
CA PRO A 275 -37.30 39.09 -0.35
C PRO A 275 -36.17 39.90 -1.02
N ASN A 276 -35.11 40.22 -0.28
CA ASN A 276 -33.94 40.98 -0.76
C ASN A 276 -32.67 40.13 -0.90
N GLU A 277 -32.75 38.80 -0.78
CA GLU A 277 -31.62 37.89 -0.98
C GLU A 277 -31.67 37.26 -2.37
N VAL A 278 -30.52 37.18 -3.01
CA VAL A 278 -30.32 36.46 -4.27
C VAL A 278 -29.19 35.45 -4.10
N LEU A 279 -29.30 34.32 -4.80
CA LEU A 279 -28.20 33.36 -4.89
C LEU A 279 -27.08 33.95 -5.73
N LEU A 280 -25.86 33.94 -5.19
CA LEU A 280 -24.66 34.29 -5.90
C LEU A 280 -24.35 33.20 -6.94
N PRO A 281 -24.50 33.47 -8.24
CA PRO A 281 -24.16 32.49 -9.27
C PRO A 281 -22.66 32.21 -9.29
N ASP A 282 -22.31 30.95 -9.59
CA ASP A 282 -20.91 30.59 -9.80
C ASP A 282 -20.44 31.04 -11.19
N VAL A 283 -19.59 32.05 -11.18
CA VAL A 283 -18.96 32.64 -12.37
C VAL A 283 -17.47 32.33 -12.44
N VAL A 284 -16.94 31.49 -11.55
CA VAL A 284 -15.53 31.08 -11.57
C VAL A 284 -15.25 30.28 -12.85
N GLY A 285 -14.14 30.61 -13.52
CA GLY A 285 -13.75 30.02 -14.79
C GLY A 285 -14.46 30.60 -16.03
N ARG A 286 -15.47 31.47 -15.88
CA ARG A 286 -16.09 32.16 -17.01
C ARG A 286 -15.27 33.37 -17.48
N PRO A 287 -15.38 33.79 -18.75
CA PRO A 287 -14.82 35.05 -19.23
C PRO A 287 -15.34 36.24 -18.41
N LEU A 288 -14.50 37.25 -18.16
CA LEU A 288 -14.88 38.41 -17.34
C LEU A 288 -16.17 39.09 -17.83
N ALA A 289 -16.31 39.33 -19.14
CA ALA A 289 -17.48 39.98 -19.71
C ALA A 289 -18.77 39.17 -19.47
N GLU A 290 -18.70 37.86 -19.60
CA GLU A 290 -19.83 36.96 -19.36
C GLU A 290 -20.18 36.90 -17.85
N ALA A 291 -19.16 36.82 -17.00
CA ALA A 291 -19.32 36.82 -15.55
C ALA A 291 -20.05 38.08 -15.05
N LEU A 292 -19.67 39.27 -15.55
CA LEU A 292 -20.33 40.53 -15.19
C LEU A 292 -21.80 40.53 -15.62
N GLN A 293 -22.12 40.08 -16.84
CA GLN A 293 -23.51 39.98 -17.28
C GLN A 293 -24.35 39.03 -16.43
N ILE A 294 -23.78 37.88 -16.03
CA ILE A 294 -24.48 36.91 -15.18
C ILE A 294 -24.76 37.51 -13.79
N LEU A 295 -23.80 38.24 -13.23
CA LEU A 295 -23.97 38.91 -11.94
C LEU A 295 -25.03 40.03 -12.03
N GLU A 296 -25.01 40.84 -13.08
CA GLU A 296 -26.00 41.91 -13.29
C GLU A 296 -27.42 41.37 -13.49
N ARG A 297 -27.58 40.29 -14.26
CA ARG A 297 -28.88 39.60 -14.43
C ARG A 297 -29.39 39.01 -13.11
N ALA A 298 -28.48 38.58 -12.23
CA ALA A 298 -28.80 38.18 -10.86
C ALA A 298 -29.05 39.39 -9.92
N GLY A 299 -28.98 40.63 -10.42
CA GLY A 299 -29.18 41.84 -9.62
C GLY A 299 -28.01 42.15 -8.68
N LEU A 300 -26.80 41.71 -9.01
CA LEU A 300 -25.56 41.92 -8.26
C LEU A 300 -24.61 42.85 -9.03
N ARG A 301 -23.67 43.47 -8.32
CA ARG A 301 -22.67 44.36 -8.93
C ARG A 301 -21.32 43.66 -8.97
N GLY A 302 -20.81 43.35 -10.14
CA GLY A 302 -19.45 42.80 -10.28
C GLY A 302 -18.40 43.91 -10.36
N ALA A 303 -17.30 43.78 -9.61
CA ALA A 303 -16.13 44.65 -9.75
C ALA A 303 -14.83 43.84 -9.72
N VAL A 304 -13.88 44.18 -10.59
CA VAL A 304 -12.56 43.54 -10.60
C VAL A 304 -11.72 44.10 -9.45
N ASP A 305 -11.21 43.21 -8.59
CA ASP A 305 -10.45 43.53 -7.38
C ASP A 305 -9.04 42.92 -7.41
N GLY A 306 -8.51 42.68 -8.61
CA GLY A 306 -7.15 42.24 -8.83
C GLY A 306 -6.98 41.18 -9.91
N GLU A 307 -5.73 40.96 -10.29
CA GLU A 307 -5.33 40.01 -11.31
C GLU A 307 -4.39 38.94 -10.74
N ILE A 308 -4.52 37.70 -11.22
CA ILE A 308 -3.67 36.56 -10.84
C ILE A 308 -2.88 36.13 -12.07
N THR A 309 -1.56 36.07 -11.98
CA THR A 309 -0.73 35.63 -13.11
C THR A 309 -0.89 34.13 -13.36
N THR A 310 -1.05 33.75 -14.63
CA THR A 310 -1.12 32.35 -15.08
C THR A 310 -0.17 32.12 -16.25
N ARG A 311 0.32 30.88 -16.39
CA ARG A 311 1.08 30.44 -17.57
C ARG A 311 0.18 29.83 -18.65
N ASN A 312 -1.09 29.63 -18.36
CA ASN A 312 -2.05 29.03 -19.30
C ASN A 312 -2.76 30.14 -20.10
N PRO A 313 -2.54 30.26 -21.42
CA PRO A 313 -3.21 31.26 -22.27
C PRO A 313 -4.73 31.12 -22.29
N GLN A 314 -5.26 29.89 -22.18
CA GLN A 314 -6.71 29.63 -22.18
C GLN A 314 -7.41 30.09 -20.91
N ALA A 315 -6.64 30.25 -19.82
CA ALA A 315 -7.14 30.77 -18.56
C ALA A 315 -7.13 32.30 -18.52
N ALA A 316 -6.30 32.96 -19.34
CA ALA A 316 -6.20 34.42 -19.36
C ALA A 316 -7.55 35.07 -19.69
N GLY A 317 -7.90 36.15 -18.97
CA GLY A 317 -9.18 36.85 -19.11
C GLY A 317 -10.39 36.16 -18.45
N ARG A 318 -10.20 35.00 -17.81
CA ARG A 318 -11.25 34.30 -17.05
C ARG A 318 -11.19 34.63 -15.56
N VAL A 319 -12.33 34.57 -14.90
CA VAL A 319 -12.46 34.75 -13.45
C VAL A 319 -11.76 33.60 -12.72
N SER A 320 -10.80 33.94 -11.87
CA SER A 320 -10.10 32.99 -11.00
C SER A 320 -10.86 32.71 -9.72
N SER A 321 -11.37 33.77 -9.08
CA SER A 321 -12.10 33.66 -7.82
C SER A 321 -12.99 34.87 -7.63
N THR A 322 -13.98 34.72 -6.75
CA THR A 322 -14.91 35.77 -6.35
C THR A 322 -14.98 35.88 -4.84
N THR A 323 -15.19 37.10 -4.35
CA THR A 323 -15.42 37.40 -2.94
C THR A 323 -16.74 38.17 -2.83
N PRO A 324 -17.76 37.64 -2.13
CA PRO A 324 -17.80 36.34 -1.45
C PRO A 324 -17.73 35.13 -2.40
N TYR A 325 -17.34 33.96 -1.88
CA TYR A 325 -17.20 32.73 -2.67
C TYR A 325 -18.59 32.11 -2.97
N PRO A 326 -18.91 31.76 -4.24
CA PRO A 326 -20.24 31.32 -4.67
C PRO A 326 -20.70 30.02 -4.04
N GLY A 327 -19.78 29.14 -3.63
CA GLY A 327 -20.04 27.98 -2.76
C GLY A 327 -21.31 27.18 -3.08
N ARG A 328 -21.89 26.52 -2.08
CA ARG A 328 -23.18 25.83 -2.21
C ARG A 328 -24.35 26.82 -2.23
N GLY A 329 -24.39 27.72 -3.21
CA GLY A 329 -25.44 28.74 -3.33
C GLY A 329 -25.34 29.80 -2.25
N ALA A 330 -24.19 30.49 -2.19
CA ALA A 330 -23.99 31.63 -1.31
C ALA A 330 -25.11 32.66 -1.52
N ARG A 331 -25.60 33.23 -0.42
CA ARG A 331 -26.70 34.21 -0.44
C ARG A 331 -26.14 35.59 -0.21
N VAL A 332 -26.51 36.52 -1.07
CA VAL A 332 -26.09 37.92 -0.99
C VAL A 332 -27.30 38.80 -1.13
N LEU A 333 -27.24 39.99 -0.54
CA LEU A 333 -28.30 40.98 -0.74
C LEU A 333 -28.29 41.45 -2.18
N ARG A 334 -29.47 41.72 -2.73
CA ARG A 334 -29.59 42.35 -4.05
C ARG A 334 -28.81 43.67 -4.06
N GLY A 335 -28.04 43.88 -5.13
CA GLY A 335 -27.15 45.04 -5.28
C GLY A 335 -25.79 44.92 -4.57
N SER A 336 -25.50 43.81 -3.91
CA SER A 336 -24.19 43.57 -3.28
C SER A 336 -23.06 43.59 -4.29
N LEU A 337 -21.90 44.11 -3.86
CA LEU A 337 -20.67 44.12 -4.63
C LEU A 337 -19.98 42.75 -4.54
N VAL A 338 -19.82 42.08 -5.69
CA VAL A 338 -19.05 40.85 -5.85
C VAL A 338 -17.71 41.21 -6.46
N ARG A 339 -16.64 41.03 -5.68
CA ARG A 339 -15.27 41.29 -6.12
C ARG A 339 -14.76 40.09 -6.90
N LEU A 340 -14.28 40.29 -8.13
CA LEU A 340 -13.74 39.26 -9.00
C LEU A 340 -12.23 39.42 -9.12
N ARG A 341 -11.50 38.31 -9.05
CA ARG A 341 -10.10 38.26 -9.49
C ARG A 341 -10.01 37.57 -10.83
N VAL A 342 -9.21 38.09 -11.76
CA VAL A 342 -9.13 37.60 -13.13
C VAL A 342 -7.73 37.09 -13.42
N TYR A 343 -7.61 36.02 -14.21
CA TYR A 343 -6.30 35.55 -14.64
C TYR A 343 -5.70 36.48 -15.70
N ARG A 344 -4.44 36.87 -15.50
CA ARG A 344 -3.61 37.59 -16.46
C ARG A 344 -2.50 36.67 -16.95
N LEU A 345 -2.21 36.64 -18.25
CA LEU A 345 -1.08 35.87 -18.77
C LEU A 345 0.24 36.50 -18.28
N ALA A 346 1.14 35.70 -17.72
CA ALA A 346 2.49 36.16 -17.40
C ALA A 346 3.24 36.48 -18.71
N ALA A 347 3.84 37.67 -18.80
CA ALA A 347 4.79 37.96 -19.88
C ALA A 347 6.00 37.03 -19.71
N GLN A 348 6.39 36.35 -20.80
CA GLN A 348 7.56 35.47 -20.84
C GLN A 348 8.86 36.26 -20.95
#